data_AF-A0A7S2UAV4-F1
#
_entry.id   AF-A0A7S2UAV4-F1
#
_cell.length_a   1.000
_cell.length_b   1.000
_cell.length_c   1.000
_cell.angle_alpha   90.00
_cell.angle_beta   90.00
_cell.angle_gamma   90.00
#
_symmetry.space_group_name_H-M   'P 1'
#
loop_
_entity.id
_entity.type
_entity.pdbx_description
1 polymer ?
#
loop_
_entity_poly.entity_id
_entity_poly.type
_entity_poly.pdbx_seq_one_letter_code
_entity_poly.pdbx_strand_id
1 'polypeptide(L)'
;GNDIVGLVAFLQSMSTTSHCSPPVEASENLLSSGQQRSRLDRVILLDWAMDEWAAVLNPLDSLLVPHYLTRMDRAVGDVTDVLRSSEVVYKNQRACQLLLDHHPPFDDSHVSSNVWECDMFLVSYVLSETHGKWHAFFKELVLGAKPGSLFYFAEPTPWQLHSLISQETELDFIWLDSSMYHPELQSLDMRVGPAVLFARKKQTKASN
;
A
#
# COMPACT_ATOMS: atom_id res chain seq x y z
N GLY A 1 -0.42 2.37 -16.13
CA GLY A 1 -0.76 1.26 -17.08
C GLY A 1 0.02 -0.01 -16.77
N ASN A 2 1.30 0.14 -16.38
CA ASN A 2 2.14 -0.96 -15.90
C ASN A 2 1.85 -1.35 -14.43
N ASP A 3 1.19 -0.48 -13.67
CA ASP A 3 1.00 -0.59 -12.20
C ASP A 3 0.02 -1.69 -11.82
N ILE A 4 -1.06 -1.80 -12.59
CA ILE A 4 -2.07 -2.83 -12.44
C ILE A 4 -1.47 -4.21 -12.77
N VAL A 5 -0.55 -4.28 -13.73
CA VAL A 5 0.17 -5.52 -14.04
C VAL A 5 1.04 -5.93 -12.86
N GLY A 6 1.71 -4.98 -12.20
CA GLY A 6 2.47 -5.23 -10.97
C GLY A 6 1.60 -5.73 -9.81
N LEU A 7 0.44 -5.10 -9.59
CA LEU A 7 -0.53 -5.56 -8.58
C LEU A 7 -1.05 -6.98 -8.90
N VAL A 8 -1.46 -7.23 -10.14
CA VAL A 8 -1.96 -8.55 -10.57
C VAL A 8 -0.87 -9.61 -10.43
N ALA A 9 0.36 -9.32 -10.86
CA ALA A 9 1.48 -10.24 -10.73
C ALA A 9 1.79 -10.56 -9.26
N PHE A 10 1.69 -9.57 -8.37
CA PHE A 10 1.82 -9.76 -6.93
C PHE A 10 0.70 -10.64 -6.37
N LEU A 11 -0.57 -10.35 -6.67
CA LEU A 11 -1.71 -11.16 -6.23
C LEU A 11 -1.64 -12.59 -6.79
N GLN A 12 -1.13 -12.75 -8.01
CA GLN A 12 -0.86 -14.04 -8.63
C GLN A 12 0.29 -14.78 -7.95
N SER A 13 1.39 -14.12 -7.55
CA SER A 13 2.50 -14.77 -6.86
C SER A 13 2.11 -15.26 -5.46
N MET A 14 1.21 -14.53 -4.79
CA MET A 14 0.55 -15.01 -3.56
C MET A 14 -0.33 -16.24 -3.82
N SER A 15 -0.80 -16.42 -5.06
CA SER A 15 -1.64 -17.54 -5.47
C SER A 15 -0.84 -18.75 -5.97
N THR A 16 0.31 -18.60 -6.63
CA THR A 16 1.03 -19.69 -7.33
C THR A 16 2.00 -20.50 -6.45
N THR A 17 2.33 -20.05 -5.25
CA THR A 17 3.23 -20.74 -4.29
C THR A 17 2.71 -22.10 -3.76
N SER A 18 1.61 -22.65 -4.27
CA SER A 18 1.13 -24.00 -3.90
C SER A 18 1.53 -25.14 -4.82
N HIS A 19 2.19 -24.91 -5.96
CA HIS A 19 2.37 -25.97 -6.97
C HIS A 19 3.77 -26.20 -7.51
N CYS A 20 4.80 -25.51 -7.03
CA CYS A 20 6.17 -25.89 -7.32
C CYS A 20 7.05 -25.78 -6.08
N SER A 21 7.74 -26.87 -5.74
CA SER A 21 8.91 -26.83 -4.86
C SER A 21 9.93 -25.85 -5.45
N PRO A 22 10.51 -24.92 -4.66
CA PRO A 22 11.41 -23.91 -5.18
C PRO A 22 12.84 -24.45 -5.31
N PRO A 23 13.65 -23.96 -6.27
CA PRO A 23 15.09 -23.85 -6.07
C PRO A 23 15.39 -22.57 -5.26
N VAL A 24 15.69 -22.78 -3.98
CA VAL A 24 16.69 -22.12 -3.12
C VAL A 24 16.96 -20.61 -3.28
N GLU A 25 16.66 -19.89 -2.19
CA GLU A 25 17.31 -18.68 -1.65
C GLU A 25 17.00 -17.30 -2.28
N ALA A 26 15.95 -16.64 -1.75
CA ALA A 26 15.96 -15.19 -1.41
C ALA A 26 14.65 -14.69 -0.73
N SER A 27 13.54 -15.42 -0.80
CA SER A 27 12.21 -14.86 -0.47
C SER A 27 11.49 -15.46 0.75
N GLU A 28 12.12 -16.35 1.52
CA GLU A 28 11.41 -17.24 2.45
C GLU A 28 11.03 -16.66 3.82
N ASN A 29 11.47 -15.46 4.19
CA ASN A 29 11.27 -14.96 5.57
C ASN A 29 10.03 -14.08 5.82
N LEU A 30 9.23 -13.75 4.80
CA LEU A 30 8.02 -12.91 4.97
C LEU A 30 6.69 -13.67 4.84
N LEU A 31 6.70 -14.85 4.21
CA LEU A 31 5.52 -15.67 3.93
C LEU A 31 5.50 -17.00 4.72
N SER A 32 6.47 -17.21 5.61
CA SER A 32 6.61 -18.41 6.43
C SER A 32 5.67 -18.42 7.65
N SER A 33 4.37 -18.47 7.38
CA SER A 33 3.37 -18.96 8.32
C SER A 33 2.30 -19.69 7.52
N GLY A 34 2.24 -21.02 7.66
CA GLY A 34 1.37 -21.94 6.91
C GLY A 34 -0.13 -21.75 7.19
N GLN A 35 -0.67 -20.58 6.86
CA GLN A 35 -2.08 -20.27 6.91
C GLN A 35 -2.71 -20.43 5.54
N GLN A 36 -3.85 -21.09 5.54
CA GLN A 36 -4.82 -21.19 4.46
C GLN A 36 -4.97 -19.82 3.77
N ARG A 37 -4.75 -19.80 2.44
CA ARG A 37 -4.73 -18.61 1.57
C ARG A 37 -5.83 -17.61 1.93
N SER A 38 -5.48 -16.56 2.67
CA SER A 38 -6.42 -15.48 2.95
C SER A 38 -6.42 -14.53 1.76
N ARG A 39 -7.57 -14.38 1.12
CA ARG A 39 -7.84 -13.20 0.30
C ARG A 39 -7.52 -11.95 1.12
N LEU A 40 -7.07 -10.90 0.46
CA LEU A 40 -7.04 -9.59 1.11
C LEU A 40 -8.49 -9.18 1.32
N ASP A 41 -8.89 -8.92 2.55
CA ASP A 41 -10.26 -8.53 2.82
C ASP A 41 -10.52 -7.13 2.30
N ARG A 42 -9.57 -6.22 2.50
CA ARG A 42 -9.76 -4.83 2.13
C ARG A 42 -8.52 -4.17 1.57
N VAL A 43 -8.66 -3.70 0.33
CA VAL A 43 -7.69 -2.83 -0.34
C VAL A 43 -8.29 -1.43 -0.48
N ILE A 44 -7.51 -0.39 -0.15
CA ILE A 44 -7.87 1.01 -0.40
C ILE A 44 -6.89 1.59 -1.41
N LEU A 45 -7.43 2.09 -2.51
CA LEU A 45 -6.67 2.78 -3.55
C LEU A 45 -6.84 4.30 -3.41
N LEU A 46 -5.73 5.01 -3.30
CA LEU A 46 -5.66 6.45 -3.10
C LEU A 46 -4.85 7.08 -4.23
N ASP A 47 -5.44 8.01 -4.96
CA ASP A 47 -4.78 8.77 -6.03
C ASP A 47 -5.51 10.09 -6.25
N TRP A 48 -4.82 11.10 -6.78
CA TRP A 48 -5.41 12.40 -7.06
C TRP A 48 -6.44 12.36 -8.21
N ALA A 49 -6.21 11.55 -9.24
CA ALA A 49 -6.96 11.50 -10.50
C ALA A 49 -7.98 10.34 -10.55
N MET A 50 -8.59 10.00 -9.40
CA MET A 50 -9.45 8.83 -9.30
C MET A 50 -10.67 8.83 -10.21
N ASP A 51 -11.20 10.00 -10.52
CA ASP A 51 -12.34 10.12 -11.42
C ASP A 51 -11.95 9.77 -12.87
N GLU A 52 -10.74 10.15 -13.29
CA GLU A 52 -10.17 9.84 -14.61
C GLU A 52 -9.87 8.34 -14.76
N TRP A 53 -9.46 7.68 -13.67
CA TRP A 53 -9.15 6.25 -13.66
C TRP A 53 -10.39 5.34 -13.61
N ALA A 54 -11.58 5.87 -13.35
CA ALA A 54 -12.79 5.07 -13.14
C ALA A 54 -13.08 4.10 -14.29
N ALA A 55 -12.86 4.52 -15.54
CA ALA A 55 -13.08 3.69 -16.73
C ALA A 55 -12.15 2.46 -16.80
N VAL A 56 -10.95 2.56 -16.23
CA VAL A 56 -9.96 1.47 -16.18
C VAL A 56 -10.18 0.62 -14.93
N LEU A 57 -10.43 1.25 -13.79
CA LEU A 57 -10.56 0.55 -12.52
C LEU A 57 -11.87 -0.24 -12.41
N ASN A 58 -12.98 0.24 -12.95
CA ASN A 58 -14.27 -0.47 -12.88
C ASN A 58 -14.21 -1.90 -13.46
N PRO A 59 -13.66 -2.11 -14.67
CA PRO A 59 -13.39 -3.46 -15.16
C PRO A 59 -12.47 -4.28 -14.24
N LEU A 60 -11.47 -3.64 -13.63
CA LEU A 60 -10.51 -4.34 -12.77
C LEU A 60 -11.14 -4.84 -11.48
N ASP A 61 -12.09 -4.13 -10.88
CA ASP A 61 -12.83 -4.66 -9.72
C ASP A 61 -13.48 -5.99 -10.04
N SER A 62 -14.11 -6.09 -11.21
CA SER A 62 -14.79 -7.32 -11.63
C SER A 62 -13.83 -8.49 -11.84
N LEU A 63 -12.54 -8.22 -12.04
CA LEU A 63 -11.49 -9.23 -12.19
C LEU A 63 -10.76 -9.52 -10.88
N LEU A 64 -10.57 -8.52 -10.02
CA LEU A 64 -9.77 -8.65 -8.82
C LEU A 64 -10.59 -9.11 -7.61
N VAL A 65 -11.76 -8.53 -7.40
CA VAL A 65 -12.59 -8.81 -6.22
C VAL A 65 -13.08 -10.26 -6.23
N PRO A 66 -13.69 -10.81 -7.30
CA PRO A 66 -14.20 -12.17 -7.23
C PRO A 66 -13.13 -13.25 -7.07
N HIS A 67 -11.85 -12.92 -7.23
CA HIS A 67 -10.75 -13.88 -7.27
C HIS A 67 -9.75 -13.68 -6.12
N TYR A 68 -9.33 -12.45 -5.84
CA TYR A 68 -8.21 -12.14 -4.95
C TYR A 68 -8.59 -11.29 -3.73
N LEU A 69 -9.64 -10.48 -3.80
CA LEU A 69 -9.98 -9.47 -2.78
C LEU A 69 -11.41 -9.65 -2.26
N THR A 70 -11.71 -9.40 -0.99
CA THR A 70 -13.12 -9.33 -0.56
C THR A 70 -13.76 -8.00 -0.99
N ARG A 71 -12.98 -6.91 -0.93
CA ARG A 71 -13.42 -5.55 -1.30
C ARG A 71 -12.26 -4.68 -1.75
N MET A 72 -12.52 -3.81 -2.72
CA MET A 72 -11.63 -2.73 -3.12
C MET A 72 -12.36 -1.39 -2.99
N ASP A 73 -11.84 -0.52 -2.13
CA ASP A 73 -12.31 0.85 -1.94
C ASP A 73 -11.39 1.83 -2.67
N ARG A 74 -11.93 2.99 -3.03
CA ARG A 74 -11.20 4.01 -3.78
C ARG A 74 -11.55 5.39 -3.29
N ALA A 75 -10.56 6.27 -3.23
CA ALA A 75 -10.79 7.67 -2.89
C ALA A 75 -9.81 8.57 -3.64
N VAL A 76 -10.27 9.78 -3.96
CA VAL A 76 -9.36 10.88 -4.27
C VAL A 76 -8.47 11.09 -3.04
N GLY A 77 -7.15 11.10 -3.25
CA GLY A 77 -6.15 11.35 -2.23
C GLY A 77 -5.22 12.49 -2.63
N ASP A 78 -5.44 13.68 -2.06
CA ASP A 78 -4.48 14.78 -2.09
C ASP A 78 -3.40 14.53 -1.04
N VAL A 79 -2.26 14.00 -1.50
CA VAL A 79 -1.12 13.73 -0.61
C VAL A 79 -0.55 15.01 0.01
N THR A 80 -0.90 16.21 -0.48
CA THR A 80 -0.39 17.46 0.12
C THR A 80 -1.10 17.86 1.40
N ASP A 81 -2.24 17.24 1.68
CA ASP A 81 -3.05 17.46 2.87
C ASP A 81 -2.91 16.28 3.84
N VAL A 82 -2.99 16.55 5.14
CA VAL A 82 -3.01 15.50 6.19
C VAL A 82 -4.38 14.81 6.26
N LEU A 83 -4.38 13.52 6.63
CA LEU A 83 -5.58 12.70 6.78
C LEU A 83 -6.37 13.00 8.06
N ARG A 84 -5.71 13.50 9.11
CA ARG A 84 -6.32 13.70 10.45
C ARG A 84 -6.49 15.18 10.86
N SER A 85 -6.37 16.12 9.94
CA SER A 85 -6.63 17.54 10.27
C SER A 85 -8.09 17.74 10.69
N SER A 86 -8.32 18.49 11.77
CA SER A 86 -9.65 18.97 12.16
C SER A 86 -10.25 19.91 11.12
N GLU A 87 -9.40 20.57 10.34
CA GLU A 87 -9.76 21.23 9.09
C GLU A 87 -9.57 20.23 7.97
N VAL A 88 -10.43 19.20 7.88
CA VAL A 88 -10.43 18.29 6.74
C VAL A 88 -10.74 19.14 5.51
N VAL A 89 -9.71 19.41 4.72
CA VAL A 89 -9.88 20.01 3.40
C VAL A 89 -10.79 19.09 2.60
N TYR A 90 -11.80 19.67 1.96
CA TYR A 90 -12.86 18.98 1.20
C TYR A 90 -12.37 17.78 0.35
N LYS A 91 -11.13 17.85 -0.14
CA LYS A 91 -10.55 16.87 -1.05
C LYS A 91 -10.26 15.49 -0.43
N ASN A 92 -9.75 15.43 0.80
CA ASN A 92 -9.43 14.15 1.46
C ASN A 92 -10.60 13.56 2.25
N GLN A 93 -11.75 14.24 2.29
CA GLN A 93 -12.90 13.84 3.12
C GLN A 93 -13.34 12.39 2.85
N ARG A 94 -13.39 11.97 1.58
CA ARG A 94 -13.78 10.60 1.24
C ARG A 94 -12.74 9.57 1.67
N ALA A 95 -11.46 9.87 1.53
CA ALA A 95 -10.37 9.02 1.99
C ALA A 95 -10.45 8.84 3.52
N CYS A 96 -10.57 9.96 4.26
CA CYS A 96 -10.76 9.94 5.71
C CYS A 96 -11.97 9.11 6.11
N GLN A 97 -13.11 9.31 5.43
CA GLN A 97 -14.33 8.54 5.71
C GLN A 97 -14.10 7.04 5.52
N LEU A 98 -13.51 6.62 4.39
CA LEU A 98 -13.22 5.20 4.15
C LEU A 98 -12.30 4.62 5.22
N LEU A 99 -11.31 5.38 5.68
CA LEU A 99 -10.40 4.94 6.74
C LEU A 99 -11.13 4.81 8.10
N LEU A 100 -12.12 5.66 8.36
CA LEU A 100 -12.86 5.72 9.64
C LEU A 100 -14.16 4.90 9.68
N ASP A 101 -14.75 4.55 8.54
CA ASP A 101 -16.08 3.91 8.38
C ASP A 101 -16.22 2.54 9.09
N HIS A 102 -15.19 2.03 9.76
CA HIS A 102 -15.21 0.78 10.54
C HIS A 102 -15.06 0.94 12.05
N HIS A 103 -15.07 2.16 12.58
CA HIS A 103 -15.34 2.36 14.01
C HIS A 103 -16.86 2.40 14.23
N PRO A 104 -17.46 1.46 15.00
CA PRO A 104 -18.85 1.62 15.43
C PRO A 104 -19.01 2.98 16.14
N PRO A 105 -20.20 3.60 16.08
CA PRO A 105 -20.43 4.88 16.74
C PRO A 105 -20.13 4.73 18.23
N PHE A 106 -19.11 5.48 18.68
CA PHE A 106 -18.70 5.77 20.04
C PHE A 106 -19.49 5.09 21.16
N ASP A 107 -18.89 4.06 21.77
CA ASP A 107 -18.97 3.89 23.22
C ASP A 107 -17.76 4.63 23.79
N ASP A 108 -18.00 5.75 24.47
CA ASP A 108 -17.01 6.66 25.04
C ASP A 108 -16.05 6.00 26.06
N SER A 109 -16.22 4.71 26.33
CA SER A 109 -15.45 3.97 27.34
C SER A 109 -14.27 3.16 26.79
N HIS A 110 -14.13 3.01 25.47
CA HIS A 110 -12.98 2.35 24.85
C HIS A 110 -12.13 3.36 24.08
N VAL A 111 -10.86 3.49 24.49
CA VAL A 111 -9.79 4.11 23.70
C VAL A 111 -9.74 3.37 22.37
N SER A 112 -10.54 3.83 21.41
CA SER A 112 -10.65 3.25 20.09
C SER A 112 -9.27 3.37 19.48
N SER A 113 -8.59 2.23 19.33
CA SER A 113 -7.33 2.17 18.62
C SER A 113 -7.58 2.85 17.27
N ASN A 114 -6.91 3.98 16.99
CA ASN A 114 -6.98 4.72 15.73
C ASN A 114 -6.36 3.93 14.57
N VAL A 115 -6.64 2.63 14.53
CA VAL A 115 -6.08 1.62 13.66
C VAL A 115 -7.14 1.28 12.64
N TRP A 116 -6.81 1.46 11.37
CA TRP A 116 -7.72 1.21 10.28
C TRP A 116 -7.66 -0.27 9.88
N GLU A 117 -8.83 -0.87 9.77
CA GLU A 117 -9.00 -2.22 9.24
C GLU A 117 -8.85 -2.21 7.73
N CYS A 118 -7.60 -2.21 7.27
CA CYS A 118 -7.21 -2.30 5.88
C CYS A 118 -5.96 -3.17 5.73
N ASP A 119 -5.98 -4.10 4.79
CA ASP A 119 -4.87 -5.03 4.57
C ASP A 119 -3.84 -4.45 3.60
N MET A 120 -4.27 -3.59 2.68
CA MET A 120 -3.39 -3.00 1.69
C MET A 120 -3.81 -1.60 1.26
N PHE A 121 -2.85 -0.68 1.29
CA PHE A 121 -2.95 0.65 0.70
C PHE A 121 -2.23 0.67 -0.63
N LEU A 122 -2.93 1.05 -1.69
CA LEU A 122 -2.32 1.29 -2.99
C LEU A 122 -2.30 2.79 -3.24
N VAL A 123 -1.10 3.34 -3.43
CA VAL A 123 -0.92 4.75 -3.73
C VAL A 123 -0.11 4.88 -5.01
N SER A 124 -0.71 5.50 -6.02
CA SER A 124 -0.03 5.86 -7.25
C SER A 124 0.42 7.31 -7.22
N TYR A 125 1.49 7.62 -7.95
CA TYR A 125 2.00 8.97 -8.13
C TYR A 125 2.18 9.76 -6.83
N VAL A 126 3.29 9.53 -6.14
CA VAL A 126 3.81 10.58 -5.26
C VAL A 126 4.25 11.70 -6.19
N LEU A 127 3.46 12.77 -6.32
CA LEU A 127 3.78 13.84 -7.27
C LEU A 127 5.09 14.53 -6.86
N SER A 128 6.04 14.63 -7.79
CA SER A 128 7.35 15.28 -7.58
C SER A 128 7.22 16.77 -7.26
N GLU A 129 6.13 17.40 -7.70
CA GLU A 129 5.86 18.83 -7.58
C GLU A 129 5.36 19.27 -6.20
N THR A 130 5.13 18.33 -5.28
CA THR A 130 4.51 18.65 -3.98
C THR A 130 5.52 19.16 -2.94
N HIS A 131 6.80 19.30 -3.30
CA HIS A 131 7.87 19.83 -2.43
C HIS A 131 7.93 19.17 -1.04
N GLY A 132 7.63 17.86 -0.96
CA GLY A 132 7.67 17.12 0.29
C GLY A 132 6.44 17.32 1.20
N LYS A 133 5.34 17.88 0.70
CA LYS A 133 4.09 17.96 1.50
C LYS A 133 3.45 16.59 1.78
N TRP A 134 3.84 15.57 1.03
CA TRP A 134 3.35 14.19 1.19
C TRP A 134 3.79 13.46 2.46
N HIS A 135 4.87 13.89 3.11
CA HIS A 135 5.41 13.16 4.27
C HIS A 135 4.39 13.04 5.40
N ALA A 136 3.66 14.11 5.70
CA ALA A 136 2.68 14.11 6.78
C ALA A 136 1.51 13.17 6.49
N PHE A 137 1.02 13.17 5.24
CA PHE A 137 -0.01 12.24 4.77
C PHE A 137 0.42 10.78 4.98
N PHE A 138 1.60 10.40 4.49
CA PHE A 138 2.06 9.02 4.59
C PHE A 138 2.40 8.60 6.01
N LYS A 139 2.96 9.50 6.82
CA LYS A 139 3.20 9.23 8.24
C LYS A 139 1.88 8.91 8.97
N GLU A 140 0.84 9.70 8.74
CA GLU A 140 -0.49 9.41 9.31
C GLU A 140 -1.08 8.12 8.75
N LEU A 141 -0.86 7.86 7.45
CA LEU A 141 -1.31 6.65 6.80
C LEU A 141 -0.69 5.40 7.44
N VAL A 142 0.64 5.43 7.64
CA VAL A 142 1.40 4.37 8.27
C VAL A 142 1.02 4.21 9.73
N LEU A 143 0.94 5.29 10.50
CA LEU A 143 0.55 5.24 11.92
C LEU A 143 -0.85 4.65 12.09
N GLY A 144 -1.79 5.01 11.21
CA GLY A 144 -3.15 4.51 11.22
C GLY A 144 -3.31 3.06 10.74
N ALA A 145 -2.39 2.53 9.94
CA ALA A 145 -2.51 1.16 9.45
C ALA A 145 -2.33 0.11 10.58
N LYS A 146 -2.96 -1.05 10.45
CA LYS A 146 -2.72 -2.17 11.37
C LYS A 146 -1.36 -2.82 11.13
N PRO A 147 -0.74 -3.43 12.15
CA PRO A 147 0.46 -4.23 11.95
C PRO A 147 0.24 -5.31 10.89
N GLY A 148 1.18 -5.46 9.97
CA GLY A 148 1.07 -6.37 8.83
C GLY A 148 0.36 -5.81 7.60
N SER A 149 -0.26 -4.62 7.66
CA SER A 149 -0.78 -3.95 6.47
C SER A 149 0.31 -3.73 5.42
N LEU A 150 -0.09 -3.82 4.16
CA LEU A 150 0.75 -3.71 2.99
C LEU A 150 0.61 -2.32 2.37
N PHE A 151 1.68 -1.80 1.79
CA PHE A 151 1.71 -0.54 1.07
C PHE A 151 2.34 -0.78 -0.28
N TYR A 152 1.66 -0.36 -1.33
CA TYR A 152 2.14 -0.45 -2.70
C TYR A 152 2.23 0.94 -3.28
N PHE A 153 3.45 1.39 -3.54
CA PHE A 153 3.75 2.67 -4.15
C PHE A 153 4.06 2.46 -5.63
N ALA A 154 3.12 2.87 -6.48
CA ALA A 154 3.28 2.79 -7.93
C ALA A 154 4.03 4.00 -8.48
N GLU A 155 5.09 3.74 -9.24
CA GLU A 155 5.93 4.71 -9.95
C GLU A 155 6.56 5.84 -9.10
N PRO A 156 6.99 5.65 -7.84
CA PRO A 156 7.75 6.70 -7.16
C PRO A 156 9.07 6.99 -7.87
N THR A 157 9.44 8.27 -7.90
CA THR A 157 10.76 8.70 -8.37
C THR A 157 11.86 8.20 -7.42
N PRO A 158 13.12 8.06 -7.87
CA PRO A 158 14.22 7.60 -7.02
C PRO A 158 14.37 8.37 -5.70
N TRP A 159 14.23 9.70 -5.73
CA TRP A 159 14.35 10.52 -4.52
C TRP A 159 13.20 10.30 -3.54
N GLN A 160 11.97 10.08 -4.04
CA GLN A 160 10.81 9.79 -3.18
C GLN A 160 10.97 8.47 -2.45
N LEU A 161 11.54 7.47 -3.12
CA LEU A 161 11.89 6.19 -2.52
C LEU A 161 12.88 6.37 -1.38
N HIS A 162 13.99 7.07 -1.63
CA HIS A 162 14.97 7.37 -0.59
C HIS A 162 14.34 8.10 0.60
N SER A 163 13.49 9.09 0.31
CA SER A 163 12.83 9.87 1.34
C SER A 163 11.85 9.01 2.16
N LEU A 164 11.03 8.16 1.53
CA LEU A 164 10.13 7.23 2.23
C LEU A 164 10.91 6.24 3.09
N ILE A 165 11.93 5.59 2.54
CA ILE A 165 12.73 4.58 3.24
C ILE A 165 13.46 5.17 4.45
N SER A 166 14.00 6.39 4.31
CA SER A 166 14.71 7.05 5.40
C SER A 166 13.80 7.54 6.53
N GLN A 167 12.54 7.84 6.23
CA GLN A 167 11.61 8.43 7.20
C GLN A 167 10.70 7.40 7.88
N GLU A 168 10.28 6.36 7.17
CA GLU A 168 9.27 5.41 7.66
C GLU A 168 9.92 4.16 8.29
N THR A 169 10.40 4.33 9.52
CA THR A 169 11.05 3.25 10.28
C THR A 169 10.11 2.14 10.73
N GLU A 170 8.78 2.33 10.64
CA GLU A 170 7.77 1.31 10.96
C GLU A 170 7.51 0.32 9.81
N LEU A 171 8.14 0.53 8.66
CA LEU A 171 7.95 -0.27 7.46
C LEU A 171 9.15 -1.18 7.18
N ASP A 172 8.87 -2.38 6.71
CA ASP A 172 9.82 -3.27 6.04
C ASP A 172 9.62 -3.14 4.53
N PHE A 173 10.68 -2.79 3.80
CA PHE A 173 10.62 -2.48 2.37
C PHE A 173 11.07 -3.65 1.49
N ILE A 174 10.39 -3.85 0.37
CA ILE A 174 10.70 -4.84 -0.65
C ILE A 174 10.60 -4.19 -2.03
N TRP A 175 11.60 -4.45 -2.87
CA TRP A 175 11.64 -3.98 -4.25
C TRP A 175 10.95 -4.98 -5.17
N LEU A 176 9.98 -4.53 -5.97
CA LEU A 176 9.18 -5.39 -6.86
C LEU A 176 9.44 -5.16 -8.36
N ASP A 177 10.47 -4.41 -8.74
CA ASP A 177 10.77 -4.18 -10.16
C ASP A 177 11.61 -5.32 -10.79
N SER A 178 11.68 -5.33 -12.12
CA SER A 178 12.46 -6.31 -12.88
C SER A 178 13.98 -6.21 -12.66
N SER A 179 14.47 -5.18 -11.97
CA SER A 179 15.87 -5.09 -11.54
C SER A 179 16.16 -6.00 -10.34
N MET A 180 15.15 -6.67 -9.77
CA MET A 180 15.33 -7.70 -8.75
C MET A 180 16.37 -8.76 -9.13
N TYR A 181 16.52 -9.07 -10.43
CA TYR A 181 17.51 -10.02 -10.96
C TYR A 181 18.82 -9.37 -11.43
N HIS A 182 18.92 -8.06 -11.32
CA HIS A 182 20.03 -7.23 -11.80
C HIS A 182 20.46 -6.24 -10.69
N PRO A 183 21.22 -6.70 -9.68
CA PRO A 183 21.67 -5.87 -8.56
C PRO A 183 22.33 -4.53 -8.97
N GLU A 184 22.97 -4.51 -10.14
CA GLU A 184 23.56 -3.32 -10.75
C GLU A 184 22.52 -2.24 -11.13
N LEU A 185 21.32 -2.67 -11.51
CA LEU A 185 20.17 -1.81 -11.86
C LEU A 185 19.31 -1.44 -10.64
N GLN A 186 19.54 -2.07 -9.48
CA GLN A 186 18.89 -1.72 -8.21
C GLN A 186 19.51 -0.46 -7.58
N SER A 187 20.67 -0.01 -8.06
CA SER A 187 21.17 1.32 -7.70
C SER A 187 20.21 2.37 -8.26
N LEU A 188 19.68 3.20 -7.35
CA LEU A 188 18.55 4.09 -7.61
C LEU A 188 18.78 5.11 -8.75
N ASP A 189 20.04 5.43 -9.03
CA ASP A 189 20.47 6.34 -10.09
C ASP A 189 20.61 5.70 -11.48
N MET A 190 20.68 4.36 -11.55
CA MET A 190 20.91 3.60 -12.79
C MET A 190 19.66 2.86 -13.29
N ARG A 191 18.51 3.07 -12.63
CA ARG A 191 17.29 2.32 -12.93
C ARG A 191 16.70 2.75 -14.27
N VAL A 192 16.34 1.76 -15.09
CA VAL A 192 15.55 1.94 -16.31
C VAL A 192 14.19 1.26 -16.10
N GLY A 193 13.12 2.05 -15.91
CA GLY A 193 11.75 1.55 -15.77
C GLY A 193 10.98 2.07 -14.53
N PRO A 194 9.68 1.74 -14.43
CA PRO A 194 8.83 2.18 -13.33
C PRO A 194 9.30 1.56 -12.01
N ALA A 195 9.39 2.40 -10.96
CA ALA A 195 9.58 1.89 -9.61
C ALA A 195 8.31 1.21 -9.16
N VAL A 196 8.45 0.07 -8.50
CA VAL A 196 7.40 -0.40 -7.60
C VAL A 196 8.05 -0.67 -6.25
N LEU A 197 7.65 0.09 -5.25
CA LEU A 197 8.06 -0.15 -3.87
C LEU A 197 6.91 -0.78 -3.13
N PHE A 198 7.21 -1.90 -2.50
CA PHE A 198 6.32 -2.57 -1.60
C PHE A 198 6.82 -2.38 -0.17
N ALA A 199 5.90 -2.18 0.75
CA ALA A 199 6.24 -2.13 2.15
C ALA A 199 5.22 -2.88 3.00
N ARG A 200 5.67 -3.41 4.13
CA ARG A 200 4.82 -4.05 5.14
C ARG A 200 5.00 -3.33 6.46
N LYS A 201 3.90 -2.99 7.13
CA LYS A 201 3.96 -2.46 8.50
C LYS A 201 4.47 -3.53 9.45
N LYS A 202 5.51 -3.20 10.21
CA LYS A 202 6.14 -4.08 11.20
C LYS A 202 5.11 -4.55 12.22
N GLN A 203 5.27 -5.79 12.68
CA GLN A 203 4.56 -6.25 13.87
C GLN A 203 5.12 -5.52 15.08
N THR A 204 4.27 -4.83 15.84
CA THR A 204 4.62 -4.36 17.17
C THR A 204 4.92 -5.59 18.01
N LYS A 205 6.20 -5.79 18.37
CA LYS A 205 6.55 -6.82 19.36
C LYS A 205 5.77 -6.47 20.63
N ALA A 206 4.85 -7.35 21.04
CA ALA A 206 4.27 -7.25 22.36
C ALA A 206 5.45 -7.25 23.34
N SER A 207 5.59 -6.15 24.08
CA SER A 207 6.57 -6.07 25.16
C SER A 207 6.01 -6.97 26.26
N ASN A 208 6.56 -8.19 26.37
CA ASN A 208 6.28 -9.09 27.48
C ASN A 208 6.83 -8.53 28.79
#